data_AF-A0A949AM84-F1
#
_entry.id   AF-A0A949AM84-F1
#
_cell.length_a   1.000
_cell.length_b   1.000
_cell.length_c   1.000
_cell.angle_alpha   90.00
_cell.angle_beta   90.00
_cell.angle_gamma   90.00
#
_symmetry.space_group_name_H-M   'P 1'
#
loop_
_entity.id
_entity.type
_entity.pdbx_description
1 polymer ?
#
loop_
_entity_poly.entity_id
_entity_poly.type
_entity_poly.pdbx_seq_one_letter_code
_entity_poly.pdbx_strand_id
1 'polypeptide(L)'
;MMSKGNWVKNLNIPFVVSFILLALSAGFAAINFNYLPPVIGIFFNRPWGTAQLGYPKDLLYILGGGAMFLFVNFLLYQYFSHRRKGDLAHAISIFSLVVIFIHSLFLTNIVFKSSTKIFYLNLESLRLIIPWLISFVATYLVSKKVVSLAKKYGFMEDPSKYAHPSAILTKATPRAGALAFTLVFIMSVLVFCGITKANLGIILGVAILTILGLADDKKKYINPKARLALQFVAAGVVVAAGIGISYIGNPFGATIMLDKVVIPIQFLGEHKLILFADIFALIWIVFLSNAVSWSNGIDGQFAGFSGITALVIALASLKTAIGDNDPTQMNVARLAIITSGCAFGMTAVTWYPQKILWGFGATAVGLVIGALSILSLSKVYIVALVLAIPLFDAIVTGVRRILQKKSPFGGDRGHLHHRLIDLGWSKPKVAMFYWLATAILGLFAVVGNESDADIDVIRLGVGIVCVVVLLNLIVERGKTQLLQVAKKRRLAKEPGSDESFEN
;
A
#
# COMPACT_ATOMS: atom_id res chain seq x y z
N MET A 1 19.83 -11.10 -46.53
CA MET A 1 19.20 -9.88 -45.99
C MET A 1 18.87 -10.09 -44.53
N MET A 2 19.61 -9.45 -43.63
CA MET A 2 19.35 -9.47 -42.18
C MET A 2 18.09 -8.65 -41.88
N SER A 3 17.05 -9.27 -41.29
CA SER A 3 15.92 -8.51 -40.78
C SER A 3 16.35 -7.71 -39.55
N LYS A 4 16.59 -6.42 -39.74
CA LYS A 4 16.63 -5.44 -38.65
C LYS A 4 15.28 -5.47 -37.92
N GLY A 5 15.34 -5.54 -36.59
CA GLY A 5 14.23 -5.11 -35.71
C GLY A 5 13.39 -6.20 -35.09
N ASN A 6 13.94 -6.93 -34.09
CA ASN A 6 13.13 -7.53 -33.01
C ASN A 6 13.97 -7.91 -31.77
N TRP A 7 14.96 -7.10 -31.39
CA TRP A 7 15.76 -7.35 -30.16
C TRP A 7 14.91 -7.34 -28.88
N VAL A 8 13.75 -6.68 -28.90
CA VAL A 8 12.83 -6.59 -27.74
C VAL A 8 12.00 -7.87 -27.53
N LYS A 9 11.84 -8.73 -28.55
CA LYS A 9 11.00 -9.94 -28.44
C LYS A 9 11.64 -11.11 -27.68
N ASN A 10 12.94 -11.05 -27.39
CA ASN A 10 13.68 -12.12 -26.70
C ASN A 10 14.42 -11.59 -25.46
N LEU A 11 13.80 -10.69 -24.70
CA LEU A 11 14.38 -10.23 -23.43
C LEU A 11 14.31 -11.38 -22.41
N ASN A 12 15.47 -11.89 -21.98
CA ASN A 12 15.53 -12.91 -20.94
C ASN A 12 15.19 -12.27 -19.58
N ILE A 13 13.94 -12.50 -19.14
CA ILE A 13 13.38 -11.91 -17.92
C ILE A 13 14.27 -12.16 -16.69
N PRO A 14 14.73 -13.40 -16.40
CA PRO A 14 15.66 -13.63 -15.29
C PRO A 14 16.91 -12.74 -15.30
N PHE A 15 17.57 -12.54 -16.45
CA PHE A 15 18.76 -11.67 -16.52
C PHE A 15 18.44 -10.19 -16.30
N VAL A 16 17.32 -9.72 -16.83
CA VAL A 16 16.87 -8.33 -16.65
C VAL A 16 16.55 -8.09 -15.17
N VAL A 17 15.86 -9.03 -14.52
CA VAL A 17 15.55 -8.94 -13.09
C VAL A 17 16.83 -9.00 -12.26
N SER A 18 17.79 -9.89 -12.58
CA SER A 18 19.09 -9.93 -11.91
C SER A 18 19.86 -8.62 -12.03
N PHE A 19 19.90 -8.02 -13.22
CA PHE A 19 20.58 -6.74 -13.42
C PHE A 19 19.95 -5.62 -12.60
N ILE A 20 18.61 -5.55 -12.60
CA ILE A 20 17.88 -4.58 -11.79
C ILE A 20 18.13 -4.81 -10.30
N LEU A 21 18.04 -6.05 -9.81
CA LEU A 21 18.30 -6.39 -8.40
C LEU A 21 19.71 -6.00 -7.96
N LEU A 22 20.71 -6.27 -8.80
CA LEU A 22 22.09 -5.90 -8.53
C LEU A 22 22.30 -4.39 -8.57
N ALA A 23 21.70 -3.69 -9.53
CA ALA A 23 21.78 -2.23 -9.62
C ALA A 23 21.09 -1.56 -8.42
N LEU A 24 19.94 -2.08 -7.97
CA LEU A 24 19.23 -1.60 -6.79
C LEU A 24 20.02 -1.83 -5.51
N SER A 25 20.64 -3.01 -5.37
CA SER A 25 21.46 -3.32 -4.19
C SER A 25 22.78 -2.52 -4.18
N ALA A 26 23.36 -2.25 -5.35
CA ALA A 26 24.48 -1.32 -5.53
C ALA A 26 24.10 0.12 -5.17
N GLY A 27 22.96 0.60 -5.65
CA GLY A 27 22.43 1.91 -5.27
C GLY A 27 22.18 2.00 -3.77
N PHE A 28 21.55 0.99 -3.17
CA PHE A 28 21.32 0.92 -1.74
C PHE A 28 22.62 0.96 -0.92
N ALA A 29 23.61 0.18 -1.32
CA ALA A 29 24.94 0.16 -0.72
C ALA A 29 25.66 1.50 -0.85
N ALA A 30 25.66 2.11 -2.04
CA ALA A 30 26.30 3.40 -2.30
C ALA A 30 25.67 4.53 -1.47
N ILE A 31 24.35 4.55 -1.38
CA ILE A 31 23.60 5.54 -0.58
C ILE A 31 23.96 5.43 0.91
N ASN A 32 24.11 4.22 1.42
CA ASN A 32 24.40 3.98 2.84
C ASN A 32 25.90 3.98 3.17
N PHE A 33 26.78 4.13 2.17
CA PHE A 33 28.22 3.89 2.32
C PHE A 33 28.86 4.79 3.38
N ASN A 34 28.49 6.07 3.40
CA ASN A 34 29.01 7.05 4.35
C ASN A 34 28.46 6.89 5.77
N TYR A 35 27.39 6.11 5.94
CA TYR A 35 26.75 5.81 7.22
C TYR A 35 27.23 4.48 7.80
N LEU A 36 28.10 3.76 7.10
CA LEU A 36 28.67 2.52 7.61
C LEU A 36 29.69 2.85 8.70
N PRO A 37 29.71 2.08 9.81
CA PRO A 37 30.76 2.18 10.80
C PRO A 37 32.12 1.92 10.17
N PRO A 38 33.23 2.39 10.80
CA PRO A 38 34.59 2.19 10.29
C PRO A 38 34.93 0.73 10.04
N VAL A 39 34.20 -0.17 10.71
CA VAL A 39 34.31 -1.61 10.58
C VAL A 39 32.91 -2.23 10.51
N ILE A 40 32.67 -3.05 9.50
CA ILE A 40 31.40 -3.74 9.21
C ILE A 40 31.54 -5.25 9.42
N GLY A 41 30.49 -5.90 9.89
CA GLY A 41 30.45 -7.37 10.01
C GLY A 41 30.14 -8.02 8.66
N ILE A 42 31.06 -8.81 8.12
CA ILE A 42 30.86 -9.50 6.82
C ILE A 42 30.19 -10.87 7.03
N PHE A 43 30.50 -11.58 8.12
CA PHE A 43 30.04 -12.95 8.36
C PHE A 43 29.32 -13.10 9.71
N PHE A 44 28.04 -12.75 9.77
CA PHE A 44 27.22 -12.73 11.01
C PHE A 44 27.00 -14.07 11.73
N ASN A 45 27.51 -15.19 11.20
CA ASN A 45 27.33 -16.55 11.76
C ASN A 45 28.52 -17.05 12.61
N ARG A 46 29.54 -16.23 12.86
CA ARG A 46 30.66 -16.58 13.76
C ARG A 46 30.51 -15.88 15.13
N PRO A 47 31.23 -16.31 16.18
CA PRO A 47 31.32 -15.57 17.42
C PRO A 47 31.92 -14.17 17.19
N TRP A 48 31.42 -13.16 17.92
CA TRP A 48 31.87 -11.77 17.82
C TRP A 48 33.39 -11.66 18.07
N GLY A 49 34.13 -11.11 17.09
CA GLY A 49 35.59 -10.95 17.16
C GLY A 49 36.22 -10.39 15.88
N THR A 50 37.54 -10.16 15.87
CA THR A 50 38.30 -9.57 14.75
C THR A 50 38.19 -10.35 13.45
N ALA A 51 37.87 -11.65 13.52
CA ALA A 51 37.72 -12.53 12.36
C ALA A 51 36.41 -12.32 11.55
N GLN A 52 35.50 -11.42 11.98
CA GLN A 52 34.25 -11.11 11.28
C GLN A 52 34.22 -9.72 10.62
N LEU A 53 35.26 -8.94 10.89
CA LEU A 53 35.29 -7.51 10.64
C LEU A 53 35.96 -7.20 9.31
N GLY A 54 35.32 -6.38 8.50
CA GLY A 54 35.87 -5.80 7.28
C GLY A 54 35.65 -4.29 7.25
N TYR A 55 36.25 -3.62 6.27
CA TYR A 55 36.10 -2.19 6.07
C TYR A 55 34.96 -1.91 5.08
N PRO A 56 34.34 -0.71 5.11
CA PRO A 56 33.31 -0.32 4.13
C PRO A 56 33.71 -0.55 2.67
N LYS A 57 34.99 -0.34 2.33
CA LYS A 57 35.54 -0.64 1.00
C LYS A 57 35.37 -2.10 0.57
N ASP A 58 35.29 -3.05 1.50
CA ASP A 58 35.12 -4.46 1.20
C ASP A 58 33.73 -4.77 0.61
N LEU A 59 32.77 -3.88 0.85
CA LEU A 59 31.44 -3.90 0.24
C LEU A 59 31.50 -3.72 -1.29
N LEU A 60 32.50 -2.98 -1.79
CA LEU A 60 32.72 -2.78 -3.23
C LEU A 60 33.16 -4.06 -3.92
N TYR A 61 33.90 -4.94 -3.23
CA TYR A 61 34.29 -6.24 -3.77
C TYR A 61 33.09 -7.18 -3.88
N ILE A 62 32.15 -7.12 -2.93
CA ILE A 62 30.90 -7.89 -2.99
C ILE A 62 30.10 -7.45 -4.22
N LEU A 63 29.87 -6.14 -4.38
CA LEU A 63 29.18 -5.59 -5.55
C LEU A 63 29.85 -5.94 -6.89
N GLY A 64 31.18 -5.78 -6.96
CA GLY A 64 31.96 -6.15 -8.13
C GLY A 64 31.85 -7.64 -8.46
N GLY A 65 31.87 -8.51 -7.45
CA GLY A 65 31.69 -9.94 -7.60
C GLY A 65 30.32 -10.32 -8.18
N GLY A 66 29.25 -9.68 -7.71
CA GLY A 66 27.90 -9.85 -8.26
C GLY A 66 27.80 -9.41 -9.72
N ALA A 67 28.40 -8.28 -10.08
CA ALA A 67 28.41 -7.76 -11.45
C ALA A 67 29.18 -8.67 -12.40
N MET A 68 30.37 -9.11 -11.99
CA MET A 68 31.20 -10.03 -12.76
C MET A 68 30.50 -11.37 -12.98
N PHE A 69 29.90 -11.94 -11.93
CA PHE A 69 29.14 -13.18 -12.02
C PHE A 69 27.97 -13.07 -13.01
N LEU A 70 27.21 -11.98 -12.93
CA LEU A 70 26.08 -11.74 -13.83
C LEU A 70 26.53 -11.58 -15.29
N PHE A 71 27.64 -10.86 -15.52
CA PHE A 71 28.21 -10.67 -16.85
C PHE A 71 28.68 -11.98 -17.47
N VAL A 72 29.45 -12.80 -16.75
CA VAL A 72 29.92 -14.10 -17.23
C VAL A 72 28.74 -15.02 -17.58
N ASN A 73 27.73 -15.10 -16.72
CA ASN A 73 26.57 -15.94 -16.99
C ASN A 73 25.72 -15.41 -18.16
N PHE A 74 25.68 -14.09 -18.38
CA PHE A 74 25.03 -13.53 -19.56
C PHE A 74 25.74 -13.95 -20.85
N LEU A 75 27.08 -13.97 -20.87
CA LEU A 75 27.85 -14.48 -22.01
C LEU A 75 27.60 -15.97 -22.25
N LEU A 76 27.56 -16.78 -21.20
CA LEU A 76 27.23 -18.21 -21.29
C LEU A 76 25.81 -18.42 -21.83
N TYR A 77 24.84 -17.63 -21.36
CA TYR A 77 23.47 -17.64 -21.88
C TYR A 77 23.42 -17.36 -23.38
N GLN A 78 24.10 -16.30 -23.84
CA GLN A 78 24.18 -15.97 -25.27
C GLN A 78 24.81 -17.10 -26.09
N TYR A 79 25.91 -17.67 -25.60
CA TYR A 79 26.62 -18.77 -26.24
C TYR A 79 25.74 -20.02 -26.42
N PHE A 80 25.06 -20.47 -25.35
CA PHE A 80 24.21 -21.66 -25.40
C PHE A 80 22.88 -21.43 -26.12
N SER A 81 22.34 -20.21 -26.03
CA SER A 81 21.16 -19.80 -26.82
C SER A 81 21.47 -19.84 -28.33
N HIS A 82 22.68 -19.42 -28.73
CA HIS A 82 23.08 -19.45 -30.14
C HIS A 82 23.27 -20.89 -30.68
N ARG A 83 23.70 -21.83 -29.83
CA ARG A 83 23.85 -23.26 -30.18
C ARG A 83 22.56 -24.08 -30.10
N ARG A 84 21.38 -23.44 -30.06
CA ARG A 84 20.06 -24.08 -29.93
C ARG A 84 19.91 -25.00 -28.70
N LYS A 85 20.70 -24.78 -27.63
CA LYS A 85 20.57 -25.49 -26.34
C LYS A 85 19.69 -24.67 -25.38
N GLY A 86 18.40 -24.56 -25.71
CA GLY A 86 17.45 -23.67 -25.03
C GLY A 86 17.28 -23.96 -23.54
N ASP A 87 17.18 -25.24 -23.16
CA ASP A 87 16.98 -25.64 -21.76
C ASP A 87 18.18 -25.28 -20.87
N LEU A 88 19.40 -25.48 -21.38
CA LEU A 88 20.62 -25.12 -20.67
C LEU A 88 20.77 -23.60 -20.53
N ALA A 89 20.45 -22.84 -21.59
CA ALA A 89 20.43 -21.38 -21.54
C ALA A 89 19.39 -20.87 -20.52
N HIS A 90 18.22 -21.49 -20.47
CA HIS A 90 17.18 -21.13 -19.49
C HIS A 90 17.62 -21.45 -18.06
N ALA A 91 18.21 -22.63 -17.83
CA ALA A 91 18.77 -23.01 -16.53
C ALA A 91 19.84 -22.03 -16.03
N ILE A 92 20.75 -21.59 -16.90
CA ILE A 92 21.77 -20.58 -16.58
C ILE A 92 21.12 -19.24 -16.17
N SER A 93 20.04 -18.84 -16.85
CA SER A 93 19.35 -17.59 -16.52
C SER A 93 18.61 -17.63 -15.18
N ILE A 94 17.98 -18.76 -14.84
CA ILE A 94 17.34 -18.97 -13.53
C ILE A 94 18.40 -19.06 -12.43
N PHE A 95 19.48 -19.81 -12.66
CA PHE A 95 20.60 -19.91 -11.73
C PHE A 95 21.19 -18.53 -11.41
N SER A 96 21.36 -17.69 -12.44
CA SER A 96 21.84 -16.32 -12.28
C SER A 96 20.91 -15.48 -11.40
N LEU A 97 19.60 -15.61 -11.58
CA LEU A 97 18.60 -14.93 -10.76
C LEU A 97 18.65 -15.35 -9.30
N VAL A 98 18.72 -16.66 -9.03
CA VAL A 98 18.78 -17.18 -7.65
C VAL A 98 20.03 -16.68 -6.94
N VAL A 99 21.19 -16.76 -7.60
CA VAL A 99 22.45 -16.31 -7.01
C VAL A 99 22.46 -14.80 -6.77
N ILE A 100 21.98 -14.00 -7.73
CA ILE A 100 21.94 -12.54 -7.59
C ILE A 100 20.90 -12.08 -6.56
N PHE A 101 19.80 -12.82 -6.40
CA PHE A 101 18.83 -12.59 -5.34
C PHE A 101 19.45 -12.85 -3.96
N ILE A 102 20.12 -13.99 -3.76
CA ILE A 102 20.83 -14.31 -2.50
C ILE A 102 21.92 -13.26 -2.22
N HIS A 103 22.67 -12.88 -3.26
CA HIS A 103 23.69 -11.85 -3.19
C HIS A 103 23.11 -10.50 -2.74
N SER A 104 22.00 -10.07 -3.34
CA SER A 104 21.35 -8.80 -3.02
C SER A 104 20.77 -8.82 -1.59
N LEU A 105 20.21 -9.95 -1.15
CA LEU A 105 19.78 -10.13 0.25
C LEU A 105 20.96 -10.05 1.23
N PHE A 106 22.06 -10.71 0.93
CA PHE A 106 23.26 -10.70 1.74
C PHE A 106 23.87 -9.30 1.86
N LEU A 107 23.99 -8.59 0.74
CA LEU A 107 24.50 -7.22 0.70
C LEU A 107 23.58 -6.26 1.46
N THR A 108 22.27 -6.35 1.22
CA THR A 108 21.29 -5.52 1.93
C THR A 108 21.35 -5.79 3.42
N ASN A 109 21.53 -7.04 3.85
CA ASN A 109 21.65 -7.42 5.25
C ASN A 109 22.94 -6.88 5.90
N ILE A 110 24.09 -6.88 5.22
CA ILE A 110 25.33 -6.25 5.70
C ILE A 110 25.13 -4.75 5.89
N VAL A 111 24.66 -4.07 4.83
CA VAL A 111 24.46 -2.62 4.85
C VAL A 111 23.45 -2.24 5.93
N PHE A 112 22.32 -2.94 5.99
CA PHE A 112 21.25 -2.67 6.95
C PHE A 112 21.68 -2.91 8.40
N LYS A 113 22.30 -4.07 8.72
CA LYS A 113 22.76 -4.36 10.10
C LYS A 113 23.89 -3.44 10.54
N SER A 114 24.67 -2.93 9.60
CA SER A 114 25.77 -2.03 9.89
C SER A 114 25.30 -0.57 9.96
N SER A 115 24.24 -0.17 9.23
CA SER A 115 23.74 1.21 9.18
C SER A 115 22.58 1.51 10.15
N THR A 116 21.85 0.50 10.61
CA THR A 116 20.77 0.69 11.60
C THR A 116 21.27 0.42 13.02
N LYS A 117 20.99 1.35 13.96
CA LYS A 117 20.77 0.94 15.35
C LYS A 117 19.60 -0.02 15.30
N ILE A 118 19.86 -1.32 15.45
CA ILE A 118 18.83 -2.35 15.36
C ILE A 118 17.68 -1.97 16.30
N PHE A 119 16.49 -1.78 15.73
CA PHE A 119 15.27 -1.57 16.48
C PHE A 119 14.99 -2.82 17.31
N TYR A 120 15.31 -2.78 18.61
CA TYR A 120 14.97 -3.85 19.52
C TYR A 120 13.48 -3.75 19.86
N LEU A 121 12.71 -4.77 19.47
CA LEU A 121 11.36 -4.98 19.98
C LEU A 121 11.47 -5.16 21.50
N ASN A 122 11.17 -4.11 22.25
CA ASN A 122 11.10 -4.16 23.70
C ASN A 122 9.76 -4.76 24.16
N LEU A 123 9.63 -5.03 25.47
CA LEU A 123 8.38 -5.53 26.06
C LEU A 123 7.17 -4.64 25.73
N GLU A 124 7.34 -3.31 25.67
CA GLU A 124 6.28 -2.38 25.29
C GLU A 124 5.80 -2.58 23.84
N SER A 125 6.71 -2.89 22.93
CA SER A 125 6.37 -3.23 21.55
C SER A 125 5.53 -4.50 21.45
N LEU A 126 5.86 -5.52 22.25
CA LEU A 126 5.10 -6.78 22.30
C LEU A 126 3.71 -6.59 22.90
N ARG A 127 3.52 -5.61 23.79
CA ARG A 127 2.19 -5.27 24.34
C ARG A 127 1.20 -4.81 23.26
N LEU A 128 1.66 -4.30 22.11
CA LEU A 128 0.79 -3.91 20.99
C LEU A 128 0.12 -5.10 20.27
N ILE A 129 0.61 -6.33 20.49
CA ILE A 129 -0.03 -7.55 19.97
C ILE A 129 -1.42 -7.75 20.60
N ILE A 130 -1.58 -7.38 21.87
CA ILE A 130 -2.84 -7.53 22.61
C ILE A 130 -3.98 -6.69 21.98
N PRO A 131 -3.86 -5.35 21.82
CA PRO A 131 -4.90 -4.55 21.19
C PRO A 131 -5.13 -4.95 19.72
N TRP A 132 -4.08 -5.38 19.00
CA TRP A 132 -4.25 -5.91 17.64
C TRP A 132 -5.13 -7.16 17.62
N LEU A 133 -4.81 -8.16 18.46
CA LEU A 133 -5.52 -9.44 18.49
C LEU A 133 -6.97 -9.26 18.95
N ILE A 134 -7.18 -8.46 20.00
CA ILE A 134 -8.52 -8.18 20.52
C ILE A 134 -9.38 -7.46 19.47
N SER A 135 -8.85 -6.41 18.83
CA SER A 135 -9.58 -5.68 17.79
C SER A 135 -9.84 -6.54 16.53
N PHE A 136 -8.89 -7.41 16.17
CA PHE A 136 -9.06 -8.39 15.09
C PHE A 136 -10.17 -9.39 15.38
N VAL A 137 -10.12 -10.08 16.53
CA VAL A 137 -11.10 -11.09 16.92
C VAL A 137 -12.47 -10.46 17.13
N ALA A 138 -12.55 -9.31 17.82
CA ALA A 138 -13.79 -8.60 18.01
C ALA A 138 -14.41 -8.19 16.66
N THR A 139 -13.63 -7.67 15.71
CA THR A 139 -14.16 -7.30 14.39
C THR A 139 -14.57 -8.52 13.59
N TYR A 140 -13.83 -9.63 13.67
CA TYR A 140 -14.21 -10.91 13.07
C TYR A 140 -15.58 -11.39 13.55
N LEU A 141 -15.86 -11.29 14.86
CA LEU A 141 -17.14 -11.71 15.45
C LEU A 141 -18.27 -10.71 15.13
N VAL A 142 -18.04 -9.42 15.36
CA VAL A 142 -19.03 -8.35 15.15
C VAL A 142 -19.42 -8.26 13.67
N SER A 143 -18.48 -8.40 12.75
CA SER A 143 -18.74 -8.30 11.30
C SER A 143 -19.74 -9.36 10.82
N LYS A 144 -19.68 -10.60 11.34
CA LYS A 144 -20.67 -11.64 11.04
C LYS A 144 -22.07 -11.24 11.50
N LYS A 145 -22.19 -10.61 12.67
CA LYS A 145 -23.47 -10.11 13.18
C LYS A 145 -23.99 -8.95 12.33
N VAL A 146 -23.12 -8.02 11.94
CA VAL A 146 -23.46 -6.89 11.06
C VAL A 146 -23.97 -7.38 9.71
N VAL A 147 -23.41 -8.45 9.12
CA VAL A 147 -23.94 -9.08 7.89
C VAL A 147 -25.41 -9.49 8.08
N SER A 148 -25.74 -10.15 9.20
CA SER A 148 -27.10 -10.58 9.50
C SER A 148 -28.05 -9.39 9.72
N LEU A 149 -27.62 -8.36 10.44
CA LEU A 149 -28.41 -7.15 10.68
C LEU A 149 -28.64 -6.34 9.41
N ALA A 150 -27.62 -6.21 8.56
CA ALA A 150 -27.75 -5.52 7.27
C ALA A 150 -28.78 -6.20 6.37
N LYS A 151 -28.82 -7.55 6.35
CA LYS A 151 -29.88 -8.31 5.68
C LYS A 151 -31.25 -8.05 6.30
N LYS A 152 -31.37 -8.16 7.63
CA LYS A 152 -32.63 -7.99 8.37
C LYS A 152 -33.25 -6.60 8.15
N TYR A 153 -32.43 -5.56 8.19
CA TYR A 153 -32.88 -4.18 8.03
C TYR A 153 -32.85 -3.69 6.56
N GLY A 154 -32.58 -4.58 5.60
CA GLY A 154 -32.67 -4.26 4.17
C GLY A 154 -31.63 -3.25 3.68
N PHE A 155 -30.42 -3.27 4.23
CA PHE A 155 -29.26 -2.58 3.64
C PHE A 155 -28.65 -3.47 2.55
N MET A 156 -29.27 -3.48 1.37
CA MET A 156 -28.93 -4.39 0.27
C MET A 156 -28.58 -3.61 -1.00
N GLU A 157 -27.44 -3.95 -1.59
CA GLU A 157 -27.06 -3.54 -2.94
C GLU A 157 -27.50 -4.63 -3.92
N ASP A 158 -28.36 -4.26 -4.87
CA ASP A 158 -28.93 -5.19 -5.84
C ASP A 158 -28.60 -4.70 -7.26
N PRO A 159 -27.68 -5.37 -7.96
CA PRO A 159 -27.26 -4.96 -9.30
C PRO A 159 -28.39 -5.02 -10.34
N SER A 160 -29.46 -5.78 -10.08
CA SER A 160 -30.63 -5.86 -10.96
C SER A 160 -31.57 -4.65 -10.85
N LYS A 161 -31.52 -3.94 -9.72
CA LYS A 161 -32.37 -2.77 -9.44
C LYS A 161 -31.63 -1.45 -9.61
N TYR A 162 -30.32 -1.45 -9.37
CA TYR A 162 -29.47 -0.26 -9.41
C TYR A 162 -28.14 -0.58 -10.08
N ALA A 163 -27.99 -0.18 -11.35
CA ALA A 163 -26.75 -0.31 -12.08
C ALA A 163 -25.84 0.89 -11.78
N HIS A 164 -25.04 0.81 -10.71
CA HIS A 164 -23.96 1.79 -10.53
C HIS A 164 -22.89 1.54 -11.61
N PRO A 165 -22.35 2.58 -12.28
CA PRO A 165 -21.39 2.41 -13.39
C PRO A 165 -20.16 1.56 -13.05
N SER A 166 -19.75 1.55 -11.78
CA SER A 166 -18.61 0.77 -11.25
C SER A 166 -18.99 -0.55 -10.56
N ALA A 167 -20.26 -0.96 -10.56
CA ALA A 167 -20.67 -2.18 -9.88
C ALA A 167 -20.13 -3.44 -10.58
N ILE A 168 -19.45 -4.30 -9.82
CA ILE A 168 -18.94 -5.62 -10.26
C ILE A 168 -19.68 -6.76 -9.52
N LEU A 169 -20.84 -6.46 -8.97
CA LEU A 169 -21.67 -7.38 -8.21
C LEU A 169 -22.52 -8.21 -9.16
N THR A 170 -22.54 -9.52 -8.92
CA THR A 170 -23.39 -10.46 -9.68
C THR A 170 -24.61 -10.92 -8.87
N LYS A 171 -24.64 -10.65 -7.56
CA LYS A 171 -25.71 -11.06 -6.64
C LYS A 171 -26.00 -9.95 -5.65
N ALA A 172 -27.24 -9.91 -5.16
CA ALA A 172 -27.66 -8.97 -4.13
C ALA A 172 -26.82 -9.18 -2.85
N THR A 173 -26.10 -8.14 -2.42
CA THR A 173 -25.11 -8.22 -1.34
C THR A 173 -25.40 -7.16 -0.28
N PRO A 174 -25.33 -7.51 1.02
CA PRO A 174 -25.46 -6.54 2.09
C PRO A 174 -24.45 -5.40 1.98
N ARG A 175 -24.86 -4.21 2.41
CA ARG A 175 -24.05 -2.99 2.45
C ARG A 175 -24.13 -2.43 3.89
N ALA A 176 -23.06 -1.82 4.41
CA ALA A 176 -22.85 -1.33 5.80
C ALA A 176 -21.61 -1.93 6.51
N GLY A 177 -20.62 -2.44 5.76
CA GLY A 177 -19.44 -3.09 6.33
C GLY A 177 -18.64 -2.20 7.29
N ALA A 178 -18.59 -0.89 7.04
CA ALA A 178 -17.88 0.07 7.88
C ALA A 178 -18.42 0.15 9.33
N LEU A 179 -19.67 -0.27 9.58
CA LEU A 179 -20.26 -0.27 10.92
C LEU A 179 -19.49 -1.21 11.86
N ALA A 180 -19.16 -2.42 11.40
CA ALA A 180 -18.43 -3.39 12.22
C ALA A 180 -17.04 -2.87 12.61
N PHE A 181 -16.31 -2.31 11.62
CA PHE A 181 -15.02 -1.66 11.85
C PHE A 181 -15.16 -0.52 12.89
N THR A 182 -16.16 0.35 12.72
CA THR A 182 -16.35 1.53 13.58
C THR A 182 -16.64 1.18 15.02
N LEU A 183 -17.58 0.25 15.25
CA LEU A 183 -17.96 -0.17 16.60
C LEU A 183 -16.75 -0.74 17.36
N VAL A 184 -15.99 -1.64 16.71
CA VAL A 184 -14.84 -2.27 17.36
C VAL A 184 -13.68 -1.30 17.49
N PHE A 185 -13.45 -0.42 16.50
CA PHE A 185 -12.44 0.63 16.58
C PHE A 185 -12.70 1.54 17.78
N ILE A 186 -13.91 2.11 17.91
CA ILE A 186 -14.25 3.00 19.02
C ILE A 186 -14.07 2.29 20.37
N MET A 187 -14.62 1.09 20.53
CA MET A 187 -14.48 0.33 21.77
C MET A 187 -13.02 0.02 22.11
N SER A 188 -12.22 -0.36 21.11
CA SER A 188 -10.80 -0.66 21.30
C SER A 188 -10.00 0.60 21.66
N VAL A 189 -10.29 1.75 21.04
CA VAL A 189 -9.64 3.03 21.38
C VAL A 189 -9.95 3.44 22.82
N LEU A 190 -11.21 3.30 23.27
CA LEU A 190 -11.59 3.61 24.65
C LEU A 190 -10.87 2.72 25.67
N VAL A 191 -10.63 1.45 25.34
CA VAL A 191 -9.95 0.49 26.24
C VAL A 191 -8.43 0.69 26.25
N PHE A 192 -7.79 0.92 25.10
CA PHE A 192 -6.33 0.84 24.97
C PHE A 192 -5.61 2.19 24.81
N CYS A 193 -6.31 3.24 24.39
CA CYS A 193 -5.70 4.55 24.09
C CYS A 193 -6.11 5.66 25.08
N GLY A 194 -7.15 5.44 25.88
CA GLY A 194 -7.68 6.45 26.80
C GLY A 194 -8.38 7.62 26.09
N ILE A 195 -8.95 8.51 26.90
CA ILE A 195 -9.76 9.65 26.42
C ILE A 195 -8.86 10.89 26.34
N THR A 196 -8.29 11.15 25.17
CA THR A 196 -7.57 12.39 24.85
C THR A 196 -8.38 13.22 23.85
N LYS A 197 -8.11 14.53 23.75
CA LYS A 197 -8.76 15.40 22.75
C LYS A 197 -8.64 14.81 21.34
N ALA A 198 -7.43 14.44 20.93
CA ALA A 198 -7.15 13.83 19.62
C ALA A 198 -7.93 12.52 19.40
N ASN A 199 -7.92 11.60 20.38
CA ASN A 199 -8.64 10.32 20.26
C ASN A 199 -10.16 10.55 20.13
N LEU A 200 -10.71 11.49 20.90
CA LEU A 200 -12.13 11.88 20.80
C LEU A 200 -12.47 12.49 19.45
N GLY A 201 -11.62 13.37 18.92
CA GLY A 201 -11.79 13.96 17.58
C GLY A 201 -11.90 12.89 16.49
N ILE A 202 -11.01 11.89 16.53
CA ILE A 202 -11.04 10.75 15.60
C ILE A 202 -12.31 9.91 15.82
N ILE A 203 -12.66 9.56 17.06
CA ILE A 203 -13.87 8.77 17.37
C ILE A 203 -15.12 9.46 16.82
N LEU A 204 -15.27 10.77 17.05
CA LEU A 204 -16.42 11.55 16.59
C LEU A 204 -16.43 11.67 15.06
N GLY A 205 -15.29 11.94 14.43
CA GLY A 205 -15.18 11.99 12.97
C GLY A 205 -15.56 10.67 12.29
N VAL A 206 -15.07 9.54 12.83
CA VAL A 206 -15.43 8.19 12.37
C VAL A 206 -16.92 7.92 12.57
N ALA A 207 -17.49 8.27 13.72
CA ALA A 207 -18.91 8.10 14.00
C ALA A 207 -19.79 8.88 13.01
N ILE A 208 -19.45 10.15 12.74
CA ILE A 208 -20.15 10.99 11.76
C ILE A 208 -20.13 10.35 10.37
N LEU A 209 -18.95 9.92 9.88
CA LEU A 209 -18.82 9.31 8.56
C LEU A 209 -19.53 7.96 8.45
N THR A 210 -19.55 7.17 9.52
CA THR A 210 -20.26 5.89 9.55
C THR A 210 -21.77 6.08 9.59
N ILE A 211 -22.29 7.03 10.37
CA ILE A 211 -23.73 7.38 10.36
C ILE A 211 -24.14 7.87 8.98
N LEU A 212 -23.35 8.76 8.38
CA LEU A 212 -23.56 9.21 7.00
C LEU A 212 -23.50 8.04 6.01
N GLY A 213 -22.54 7.13 6.18
CA GLY A 213 -22.41 5.92 5.37
C GLY A 213 -23.64 5.03 5.43
N LEU A 214 -24.18 4.79 6.62
CA LEU A 214 -25.41 4.04 6.80
C LEU A 214 -26.61 4.76 6.16
N ALA A 215 -26.71 6.07 6.34
CA ALA A 215 -27.77 6.86 5.71
C ALA A 215 -27.68 6.80 4.18
N ASP A 216 -26.47 6.88 3.62
CA ASP A 216 -26.22 6.77 2.18
C ASP A 216 -26.55 5.39 1.64
N ASP A 217 -26.09 4.35 2.33
CA ASP A 217 -26.33 2.96 1.95
C ASP A 217 -27.82 2.59 2.03
N LYS A 218 -28.60 3.24 2.91
CA LYS A 218 -30.05 3.04 3.04
C LYS A 218 -30.86 3.86 2.04
N LYS A 219 -30.59 5.17 1.94
CA LYS A 219 -31.34 6.11 1.09
C LYS A 219 -30.91 6.04 -0.38
N LYS A 220 -29.77 5.41 -0.68
CA LYS A 220 -29.13 5.21 -2.00
C LYS A 220 -28.78 6.48 -2.79
N TYR A 221 -29.38 7.63 -2.46
CA TYR A 221 -29.17 8.93 -3.08
C TYR A 221 -28.97 10.01 -2.02
N ILE A 222 -27.73 10.21 -1.59
CA ILE A 222 -27.31 11.47 -0.99
C ILE A 222 -26.58 12.28 -2.05
N ASN A 223 -26.92 13.56 -2.15
CA ASN A 223 -26.27 14.48 -3.07
C ASN A 223 -24.73 14.43 -2.88
N PRO A 224 -23.92 14.23 -3.95
CA PRO A 224 -22.46 14.20 -3.85
C PRO A 224 -21.85 15.42 -3.16
N LYS A 225 -22.45 16.61 -3.33
CA LYS A 225 -22.01 17.83 -2.63
C LYS A 225 -22.26 17.74 -1.12
N ALA A 226 -23.39 17.17 -0.71
CA ALA A 226 -23.70 16.96 0.71
C ALA A 226 -22.78 15.90 1.33
N ARG A 227 -22.47 14.82 0.60
CA ARG A 227 -21.47 13.82 1.01
C ARG A 227 -20.12 14.48 1.28
N LEU A 228 -19.66 15.32 0.36
CA LEU A 228 -18.38 16.03 0.50
C LEU A 228 -18.43 17.03 1.67
N ALA A 229 -19.48 17.83 1.79
CA ALA A 229 -19.63 18.79 2.88
C ALA A 229 -19.58 18.11 4.27
N LEU A 230 -20.26 16.97 4.43
CA LEU A 230 -20.25 16.23 5.69
C LEU A 230 -18.91 15.53 5.96
N GLN A 231 -18.13 15.17 4.93
CA GLN A 231 -16.74 14.76 5.13
C GLN A 231 -15.88 15.90 5.64
N PHE A 232 -16.07 17.13 5.15
CA PHE A 232 -15.40 18.31 5.71
C PHE A 232 -15.83 18.58 7.16
N VAL A 233 -17.10 18.36 7.52
CA VAL A 233 -17.56 18.45 8.92
C VAL A 233 -16.84 17.41 9.78
N ALA A 234 -16.79 16.14 9.36
CA ALA A 234 -16.11 15.09 10.09
C ALA A 234 -14.61 15.37 10.25
N ALA A 235 -13.92 15.79 9.18
CA ALA A 235 -12.53 16.22 9.24
C ALA A 235 -12.35 17.47 10.11
N GLY A 236 -13.31 18.39 10.09
CA GLY A 236 -13.38 19.58 10.95
C GLY A 236 -13.32 19.23 12.43
N VAL A 237 -14.07 18.22 12.87
CA VAL A 237 -14.04 17.73 14.25
C VAL A 237 -12.67 17.16 14.62
N VAL A 238 -12.01 16.47 13.69
CA VAL A 238 -10.66 15.90 13.87
C VAL A 238 -9.61 17.02 14.01
N VAL A 239 -9.65 18.01 13.13
CA VAL A 239 -8.71 19.15 13.14
C VAL A 239 -8.94 20.05 14.36
N ALA A 240 -10.21 20.32 14.71
CA ALA A 240 -10.57 21.07 15.92
C ALA A 240 -10.13 20.38 17.22
N ALA A 241 -9.87 19.07 17.19
CA ALA A 241 -9.28 18.34 18.30
C ALA A 241 -7.76 18.53 18.44
N GLY A 242 -7.14 19.36 17.59
CA GLY A 242 -5.71 19.68 17.59
C GLY A 242 -4.87 18.81 16.65
N ILE A 243 -5.49 18.07 15.72
CA ILE A 243 -4.77 17.26 14.74
C ILE A 243 -4.45 18.12 13.51
N GLY A 244 -3.27 18.76 13.54
CA GLY A 244 -2.76 19.63 12.48
C GLY A 244 -1.31 19.31 12.10
N ILE A 245 -0.85 19.84 10.97
CA ILE A 245 0.52 19.69 10.47
C ILE A 245 1.26 21.01 10.61
N SER A 246 2.19 21.12 11.56
CA SER A 246 2.94 22.36 11.77
C SER A 246 3.98 22.62 10.67
N TYR A 247 4.42 21.59 9.95
CA TYR A 247 5.41 21.71 8.88
C TYR A 247 5.31 20.60 7.83
N ILE A 248 5.74 20.90 6.61
CA ILE A 248 5.86 19.92 5.51
C ILE A 248 7.32 19.85 5.09
N GLY A 249 7.89 18.63 5.09
CA GLY A 249 9.21 18.38 4.53
C GLY A 249 9.25 18.72 3.04
N ASN A 250 10.22 19.54 2.62
CA ASN A 250 10.44 19.86 1.22
C ASN A 250 11.52 18.95 0.65
N PRO A 251 11.21 18.07 -0.31
CA PRO A 251 12.21 17.19 -0.91
C PRO A 251 13.24 17.91 -1.79
N PHE A 252 13.09 19.21 -2.02
CA PHE A 252 14.01 20.01 -2.85
C PHE A 252 14.65 21.17 -2.09
N GLY A 253 14.59 21.18 -0.75
CA GLY A 253 15.17 22.25 0.05
C GLY A 253 14.66 22.31 1.49
N ALA A 254 14.59 23.51 2.06
CA ALA A 254 14.19 23.71 3.46
C ALA A 254 12.72 23.36 3.71
N THR A 255 12.46 22.77 4.87
CA THR A 255 11.13 22.43 5.38
C THR A 255 10.19 23.65 5.39
N ILE A 256 8.98 23.47 4.89
CA ILE A 256 7.95 24.51 4.82
C ILE A 256 7.19 24.54 6.13
N MET A 257 7.37 25.60 6.92
CA MET A 257 6.65 25.82 8.17
C MET A 257 5.24 26.37 7.89
N LEU A 258 4.21 25.69 8.41
CA LEU A 258 2.80 26.04 8.27
C LEU A 258 2.24 26.75 9.52
N ASP A 259 3.04 26.86 10.58
CA ASP A 259 2.70 27.43 11.88
C ASP A 259 2.81 28.95 11.99
N LYS A 260 3.01 29.65 10.86
CA LYS A 260 3.27 31.10 10.84
C LYS A 260 2.06 31.96 11.24
N VAL A 261 0.84 31.49 10.98
CA VAL A 261 -0.40 32.24 11.27
C VAL A 261 -1.19 31.48 12.32
N VAL A 262 -1.03 31.91 13.57
CA VAL A 262 -1.72 31.34 14.73
C VAL A 262 -2.81 32.31 15.19
N ILE A 263 -4.06 31.85 15.13
CA ILE A 263 -5.22 32.59 15.64
C ILE A 263 -5.63 31.90 16.94
N PRO A 264 -5.47 32.56 18.11
CA PRO A 264 -5.96 32.01 19.36
C PRO A 264 -7.50 32.01 19.35
N ILE A 265 -8.09 30.87 19.67
CA ILE A 265 -9.54 30.71 19.77
C ILE A 265 -9.85 30.15 21.16
N GLN A 266 -10.71 30.85 21.90
CA GLN A 266 -11.28 30.33 23.14
C GLN A 266 -12.61 29.64 22.82
N PHE A 267 -12.55 28.33 22.57
CA PHE A 267 -13.74 27.51 22.34
C PHE A 267 -13.53 26.13 22.96
N LEU A 268 -14.23 25.81 24.05
CA LEU A 268 -14.00 24.58 24.84
C LEU A 268 -12.53 24.46 25.34
N GLY A 269 -11.95 25.58 25.79
CA GLY A 269 -10.58 25.70 26.30
C GLY A 269 -9.69 26.61 25.44
N GLU A 270 -8.40 26.70 25.79
CA GLU A 270 -7.40 27.36 24.94
C GLU A 270 -7.10 26.49 23.71
N HIS A 271 -7.43 27.02 22.53
CA HIS A 271 -7.07 26.41 21.25
C HIS A 271 -6.32 27.40 20.37
N LYS A 272 -5.44 26.87 19.54
CA LYS A 272 -4.64 27.63 18.58
C LYS A 272 -5.01 27.12 17.20
N LEU A 273 -5.73 27.94 16.43
CA LEU A 273 -6.00 27.65 15.03
C LEU A 273 -4.77 28.06 14.23
N ILE A 274 -4.14 27.08 13.58
CA ILE A 274 -2.97 27.30 12.74
C ILE A 274 -3.48 27.30 11.30
N LEU A 275 -3.78 28.49 10.75
CA LEU A 275 -4.65 28.63 9.58
C LEU A 275 -4.24 27.72 8.40
N PHE A 276 -2.98 27.77 8.00
CA PHE A 276 -2.51 26.99 6.85
C PHE A 276 -2.36 25.49 7.15
N ALA A 277 -1.91 25.15 8.37
CA ALA A 277 -1.81 23.77 8.83
C ALA A 277 -3.17 23.09 8.88
N ASP A 278 -4.18 23.77 9.42
CA ASP A 278 -5.51 23.24 9.63
C ASP A 278 -6.27 23.11 8.30
N ILE A 279 -6.14 24.09 7.40
CA ILE A 279 -6.69 23.98 6.03
C ILE A 279 -6.07 22.79 5.30
N PHE A 280 -4.74 22.63 5.39
CA PHE A 280 -4.06 21.50 4.76
C PHE A 280 -4.52 20.17 5.35
N ALA A 281 -4.60 20.06 6.69
CA ALA A 281 -5.08 18.87 7.38
C ALA A 281 -6.50 18.50 6.96
N LEU A 282 -7.41 19.48 6.84
CA LEU A 282 -8.78 19.27 6.35
C LEU A 282 -8.79 18.67 4.95
N ILE A 283 -8.09 19.32 4.02
CA ILE A 283 -8.03 18.87 2.62
C ILE A 283 -7.40 17.48 2.55
N TRP A 284 -6.32 17.24 3.30
CA TRP A 284 -5.61 15.97 3.34
C TRP A 284 -6.47 14.83 3.86
N ILE A 285 -7.16 15.01 5.00
CA ILE A 285 -8.06 13.99 5.58
C ILE A 285 -9.20 13.67 4.61
N VAL A 286 -9.85 14.69 4.03
CA VAL A 286 -10.96 14.49 3.07
C VAL A 286 -10.46 13.81 1.79
N PHE A 287 -9.30 14.23 1.27
CA PHE A 287 -8.70 13.62 0.10
C PHE A 287 -8.37 12.14 0.32
N LEU A 288 -7.68 11.81 1.41
CA LEU A 288 -7.37 10.42 1.75
C LEU A 288 -8.62 9.59 2.00
N SER A 289 -9.63 10.16 2.67
CA SER A 289 -10.92 9.50 2.89
C SER A 289 -11.56 9.04 1.59
N ASN A 290 -11.53 9.89 0.55
CA ASN A 290 -12.07 9.54 -0.77
C ASN A 290 -11.14 8.60 -1.55
N ALA A 291 -9.83 8.89 -1.60
CA ALA A 291 -8.88 8.11 -2.37
C ALA A 291 -8.83 6.64 -1.91
N VAL A 292 -8.78 6.42 -0.59
CA VAL A 292 -8.85 5.09 0.02
C VAL A 292 -10.22 4.45 -0.26
N SER A 293 -11.31 5.20 -0.10
CA SER A 293 -12.66 4.70 -0.37
C SER A 293 -12.89 4.33 -1.84
N TRP A 294 -12.28 5.00 -2.81
CA TRP A 294 -12.43 4.64 -4.23
C TRP A 294 -11.72 3.33 -4.59
N SER A 295 -10.75 2.92 -3.78
CA SER A 295 -10.06 1.64 -3.92
C SER A 295 -10.82 0.47 -3.25
N ASN A 296 -12.11 0.64 -2.93
CA ASN A 296 -12.95 -0.39 -2.30
C ASN A 296 -13.78 -1.24 -3.29
N GLY A 297 -13.47 -1.20 -4.59
CA GLY A 297 -14.29 -1.80 -5.65
C GLY A 297 -14.17 -3.32 -5.85
N ILE A 298 -13.22 -3.99 -5.17
CA ILE A 298 -12.98 -5.44 -5.30
C ILE A 298 -13.10 -6.15 -3.94
N ASP A 299 -13.74 -7.31 -3.96
CA ASP A 299 -13.79 -8.27 -2.85
C ASP A 299 -12.39 -8.48 -2.23
N GLY A 300 -12.25 -8.21 -0.93
CA GLY A 300 -11.02 -8.43 -0.16
C GLY A 300 -9.94 -7.35 -0.31
N GLN A 301 -9.99 -6.51 -1.35
CA GLN A 301 -8.96 -5.50 -1.61
C GLN A 301 -8.83 -4.50 -0.46
N PHE A 302 -9.94 -3.83 -0.12
CA PHE A 302 -9.95 -2.72 0.84
C PHE A 302 -9.47 -3.09 2.24
N ALA A 303 -9.96 -4.21 2.76
CA ALA A 303 -9.67 -4.69 4.11
C ALA A 303 -8.16 -4.87 4.33
N GLY A 304 -7.47 -5.54 3.39
CA GLY A 304 -6.06 -5.81 3.60
C GLY A 304 -5.14 -4.64 3.27
N PHE A 305 -5.33 -3.88 2.18
CA PHE A 305 -4.43 -2.73 1.96
C PHE A 305 -4.59 -1.69 3.08
N SER A 306 -5.81 -1.47 3.60
CA SER A 306 -6.03 -0.57 4.75
C SER A 306 -5.40 -1.13 6.03
N GLY A 307 -5.53 -2.44 6.28
CA GLY A 307 -4.93 -3.11 7.43
C GLY A 307 -3.40 -3.10 7.41
N ILE A 308 -2.81 -3.33 6.24
CA ILE A 308 -1.35 -3.23 6.02
C ILE A 308 -0.90 -1.78 6.17
N THR A 309 -1.65 -0.81 5.63
CA THR A 309 -1.31 0.62 5.77
C THR A 309 -1.24 1.02 7.24
N ALA A 310 -2.27 0.66 8.01
CA ALA A 310 -2.30 0.94 9.44
C ALA A 310 -1.20 0.19 10.21
N LEU A 311 -0.87 -1.05 9.83
CA LEU A 311 0.26 -1.77 10.41
C LEU A 311 1.59 -1.05 10.15
N VAL A 312 1.80 -0.56 8.93
CA VAL A 312 3.01 0.18 8.56
C VAL A 312 3.12 1.48 9.34
N ILE A 313 2.01 2.23 9.50
CA ILE A 313 1.97 3.43 10.35
C ILE A 313 2.28 3.07 11.81
N ALA A 314 1.76 1.94 12.32
CA ALA A 314 2.05 1.49 13.68
C ALA A 314 3.54 1.20 13.88
N LEU A 315 4.16 0.48 12.94
CA LEU A 315 5.61 0.20 12.95
C LEU A 315 6.44 1.47 12.86
N ALA A 316 6.07 2.40 11.97
CA ALA A 316 6.75 3.67 11.82
C ALA A 316 6.62 4.54 13.08
N SER A 317 5.44 4.58 13.71
CA SER A 317 5.22 5.32 14.96
C SER A 317 5.97 4.71 16.13
N LEU A 318 6.03 3.37 16.18
CA LEU A 318 6.78 2.65 17.20
C LEU A 318 8.29 2.86 17.08
N LYS A 319 8.82 2.93 15.84
CA LYS A 319 10.22 3.29 15.57
C LYS A 319 10.57 4.64 16.20
N THR A 320 9.76 5.67 15.97
CA THR A 320 9.96 7.02 16.55
C THR A 320 9.74 7.03 18.07
N ALA A 321 8.69 6.33 18.56
CA ALA A 321 8.38 6.30 19.99
C ALA A 321 9.53 5.74 20.84
N ILE A 322 10.24 4.72 20.32
CA ILE A 322 11.35 4.06 21.01
C ILE A 322 12.69 4.71 20.65
N GLY A 323 12.91 5.04 19.38
CA GLY A 323 14.16 5.63 18.89
C GLY A 323 14.40 7.04 19.42
N ASP A 324 13.35 7.86 19.42
CA ASP A 324 13.41 9.28 19.77
C ASP A 324 12.79 9.58 21.14
N ASN A 325 12.36 8.54 21.86
CA ASN A 325 11.70 8.62 23.18
C ASN A 325 10.47 9.56 23.20
N ASP A 326 9.69 9.60 22.13
CA ASP A 326 8.46 10.40 22.06
C ASP A 326 7.23 9.58 22.51
N PRO A 327 6.70 9.79 23.73
CA PRO A 327 5.55 9.05 24.23
C PRO A 327 4.25 9.35 23.46
N THR A 328 4.16 10.47 22.72
CA THR A 328 2.97 10.79 21.91
C THR A 328 2.82 9.81 20.74
N GLN A 329 3.95 9.35 20.17
CA GLN A 329 3.97 8.39 19.06
C GLN A 329 3.55 6.97 19.49
N MET A 330 3.65 6.63 20.77
CA MET A 330 3.13 5.36 21.28
C MET A 330 1.60 5.32 21.19
N ASN A 331 0.90 6.43 21.45
CA ASN A 331 -0.55 6.49 21.27
C ASN A 331 -0.94 6.33 19.78
N VAL A 332 -0.17 6.95 18.86
CA VAL A 332 -0.37 6.78 17.41
C VAL A 332 -0.17 5.32 17.00
N ALA A 333 0.86 4.65 17.52
CA ALA A 333 1.10 3.23 17.28
C ALA A 333 -0.07 2.35 17.77
N ARG A 334 -0.65 2.64 18.93
CA ARG A 334 -1.83 1.94 19.46
C ARG A 334 -3.07 2.15 18.59
N LEU A 335 -3.36 3.39 18.19
CA LEU A 335 -4.49 3.67 17.29
C LEU A 335 -4.31 2.92 15.96
N ALA A 336 -3.11 2.98 15.37
CA ALA A 336 -2.80 2.37 14.10
C ALA A 336 -2.85 0.82 14.17
N ILE A 337 -2.38 0.20 15.25
CA ILE A 337 -2.45 -1.26 15.40
C ILE A 337 -3.90 -1.74 15.62
N ILE A 338 -4.73 -0.97 16.32
CA ILE A 338 -6.18 -1.23 16.44
C ILE A 338 -6.87 -1.12 15.08
N THR A 339 -6.56 -0.07 14.31
CA THR A 339 -7.06 0.09 12.93
C THR A 339 -6.68 -1.11 12.07
N SER A 340 -5.43 -1.59 12.19
CA SER A 340 -4.93 -2.76 11.47
C SER A 340 -5.73 -4.01 11.84
N GLY A 341 -5.88 -4.30 13.14
CA GLY A 341 -6.65 -5.44 13.63
C GLY A 341 -8.10 -5.39 13.15
N CYS A 342 -8.76 -4.23 13.26
CA CYS A 342 -10.14 -4.06 12.77
C CYS A 342 -10.26 -4.30 11.25
N ALA A 343 -9.36 -3.70 10.46
CA ALA A 343 -9.39 -3.87 9.01
C ALA A 343 -9.14 -5.32 8.59
N PHE A 344 -8.17 -6.02 9.21
CA PHE A 344 -7.95 -7.43 8.95
C PHE A 344 -9.09 -8.32 9.45
N GLY A 345 -9.73 -8.01 10.58
CA GLY A 345 -10.88 -8.76 11.09
C GLY A 345 -12.08 -8.75 10.13
N MET A 346 -12.22 -7.69 9.32
CA MET A 346 -13.25 -7.59 8.27
C MET A 346 -13.04 -8.58 7.12
N THR A 347 -11.81 -9.07 6.90
CA THR A 347 -11.50 -9.99 5.78
C THR A 347 -12.39 -11.23 5.78
N ALA A 348 -12.81 -11.72 6.95
CA ALA A 348 -13.70 -12.89 7.06
C ALA A 348 -15.05 -12.74 6.37
N VAL A 349 -15.53 -11.51 6.18
CA VAL A 349 -16.80 -11.21 5.50
C VAL A 349 -16.61 -10.41 4.22
N THR A 350 -15.45 -9.80 3.99
CA THR A 350 -15.18 -9.01 2.78
C THR A 350 -14.31 -9.73 1.76
N TRP A 351 -13.62 -10.82 2.11
CA TRP A 351 -12.83 -11.61 1.18
C TRP A 351 -13.71 -12.29 0.12
N TYR A 352 -13.14 -12.58 -1.05
CA TYR A 352 -13.86 -13.19 -2.16
C TYR A 352 -14.34 -14.63 -1.82
N PRO A 353 -15.62 -14.98 -2.09
CA PRO A 353 -16.73 -14.11 -2.49
C PRO A 353 -17.25 -13.26 -1.31
N GLN A 354 -17.33 -11.94 -1.48
CA GLN A 354 -17.68 -11.05 -0.37
C GLN A 354 -19.13 -11.25 0.12
N LYS A 355 -19.32 -11.15 1.44
CA LYS A 355 -20.61 -11.28 2.13
C LYS A 355 -21.21 -9.93 2.52
N ILE A 356 -20.41 -8.86 2.51
CA ILE A 356 -20.83 -7.49 2.79
C ILE A 356 -19.91 -6.49 2.09
N LEU A 357 -20.51 -5.40 1.61
CA LEU A 357 -19.83 -4.24 1.06
C LEU A 357 -19.53 -3.23 2.16
N TRP A 358 -18.37 -2.58 2.08
CA TRP A 358 -18.00 -1.50 3.00
C TRP A 358 -18.98 -0.33 2.97
N GLY A 359 -19.51 0.00 1.78
CA GLY A 359 -20.42 1.12 1.57
C GLY A 359 -19.72 2.48 1.63
N PHE A 360 -20.48 3.57 1.71
CA PHE A 360 -19.91 4.91 1.79
C PHE A 360 -19.13 5.15 3.10
N GLY A 361 -19.44 4.38 4.15
CA GLY A 361 -18.71 4.41 5.42
C GLY A 361 -17.24 3.97 5.31
N ALA A 362 -16.78 3.42 4.18
CA ALA A 362 -15.35 3.21 3.92
C ALA A 362 -14.51 4.49 4.09
N THR A 363 -15.12 5.65 3.85
CA THR A 363 -14.52 6.97 4.10
C THR A 363 -14.13 7.17 5.56
N ALA A 364 -14.79 6.52 6.52
CA ALA A 364 -14.43 6.56 7.93
C ALA A 364 -13.06 5.91 8.19
N VAL A 365 -12.73 4.81 7.51
CA VAL A 365 -11.40 4.18 7.60
C VAL A 365 -10.33 5.09 7.00
N GLY A 366 -10.63 5.74 5.88
CA GLY A 366 -9.72 6.70 5.26
C GLY A 366 -9.51 7.96 6.13
N LEU A 367 -10.52 8.40 6.89
CA LEU A 367 -10.36 9.46 7.89
C LEU A 367 -9.39 9.06 9.01
N VAL A 368 -9.49 7.82 9.51
CA VAL A 368 -8.53 7.32 10.52
C VAL A 368 -7.11 7.29 9.95
N ILE A 369 -6.91 6.74 8.75
CA ILE A 369 -5.59 6.70 8.10
C ILE A 369 -5.06 8.12 7.87
N GLY A 370 -5.92 9.05 7.43
CA GLY A 370 -5.55 10.45 7.25
C GLY A 370 -5.14 11.13 8.56
N ALA A 371 -5.92 10.97 9.63
CA ALA A 371 -5.59 11.51 10.94
C ALA A 371 -4.29 10.91 11.50
N LEU A 372 -4.07 9.60 11.37
CA LEU A 372 -2.85 8.94 11.81
C LEU A 372 -1.62 9.40 11.02
N SER A 373 -1.77 9.68 9.72
CA SER A 373 -0.68 10.21 8.89
C SER A 373 -0.20 11.58 9.35
N ILE A 374 -1.11 12.40 9.88
CA ILE A 374 -0.83 13.74 10.43
C ILE A 374 -0.21 13.60 11.82
N LEU A 375 -0.83 12.81 12.70
CA LEU A 375 -0.36 12.61 14.08
C LEU A 375 1.03 12.02 14.18
N SER A 376 1.48 11.31 13.14
CA SER A 376 2.84 10.80 13.11
C SER A 376 3.89 11.85 12.67
N LEU A 377 3.53 13.14 12.73
CA LEU A 377 4.30 14.41 12.64
C LEU A 377 5.23 14.63 11.44
N SER A 378 5.85 13.58 10.90
CA SER A 378 6.81 13.62 9.79
C SER A 378 6.45 12.67 8.64
N LYS A 379 5.29 11.99 8.66
CA LYS A 379 5.05 10.75 7.88
C LYS A 379 3.95 10.81 6.82
N VAL A 380 3.59 12.02 6.39
CA VAL A 380 2.77 12.24 5.18
C VAL A 380 3.38 11.50 3.98
N TYR A 381 4.72 11.48 3.88
CA TYR A 381 5.45 10.74 2.86
C TYR A 381 5.28 9.22 2.99
N ILE A 382 5.31 8.65 4.21
CA ILE A 382 5.11 7.21 4.43
C ILE A 382 3.72 6.82 3.95
N VAL A 383 2.70 7.58 4.31
CA VAL A 383 1.33 7.27 3.90
C VAL A 383 1.17 7.46 2.39
N ALA A 384 1.82 8.47 1.80
CA ALA A 384 1.86 8.64 0.34
C ALA A 384 2.53 7.45 -0.38
N LEU A 385 3.61 6.90 0.16
CA LEU A 385 4.32 5.73 -0.36
C LEU A 385 3.48 4.46 -0.22
N VAL A 386 2.99 4.19 0.99
CA VAL A 386 2.21 3.00 1.31
C VAL A 386 0.91 2.93 0.52
N LEU A 387 0.26 4.08 0.34
CA LEU A 387 -0.93 4.24 -0.46
C LEU A 387 -0.64 4.67 -1.90
N ALA A 388 0.59 4.53 -2.42
CA ALA A 388 0.94 5.05 -3.74
C ALA A 388 0.01 4.52 -4.84
N ILE A 389 -0.38 3.24 -4.80
CA ILE A 389 -1.33 2.67 -5.77
C ILE A 389 -2.70 3.36 -5.71
N PRO A 390 -3.45 3.32 -4.58
CA PRO A 390 -4.76 3.94 -4.52
C PRO A 390 -4.71 5.47 -4.68
N LEU A 391 -3.65 6.14 -4.20
CA LEU A 391 -3.48 7.58 -4.38
C LEU A 391 -3.25 7.96 -5.85
N PHE A 392 -2.33 7.27 -6.52
CA PHE A 392 -2.05 7.53 -7.93
C PHE A 392 -3.28 7.23 -8.80
N ASP A 393 -4.00 6.15 -8.50
CA ASP A 393 -5.26 5.83 -9.18
C ASP A 393 -6.33 6.92 -8.98
N ALA A 394 -6.46 7.44 -7.76
CA ALA A 394 -7.35 8.54 -7.43
C ALA A 394 -6.97 9.85 -8.16
N ILE A 395 -5.68 10.20 -8.18
CA ILE A 395 -5.16 11.39 -8.86
C ILE A 395 -5.37 11.28 -10.38
N VAL A 396 -4.93 10.18 -11.00
CA VAL A 396 -5.08 9.97 -12.45
C VAL A 396 -6.55 9.98 -12.85
N THR A 397 -7.41 9.34 -12.06
CA THR A 397 -8.85 9.33 -12.31
C THR A 397 -9.47 10.72 -12.14
N GLY A 398 -9.10 11.45 -11.10
CA GLY A 398 -9.52 12.83 -10.85
C GLY A 398 -9.12 13.77 -11.99
N VAL A 399 -7.84 13.77 -12.36
CA VAL A 399 -7.30 14.58 -13.47
C VAL A 399 -8.00 14.22 -14.78
N ARG A 400 -8.14 12.93 -15.11
CA ARG A 400 -8.86 12.49 -16.30
C ARG A 400 -10.29 13.03 -16.33
N ARG A 401 -11.03 12.96 -15.22
CA ARG A 401 -12.42 13.45 -15.14
C ARG A 401 -12.48 14.96 -15.30
N ILE A 402 -11.57 15.72 -14.68
CA ILE A 402 -11.48 17.17 -14.82
C ILE A 402 -11.21 17.57 -16.28
N LEU A 403 -10.25 16.91 -16.94
CA LEU A 403 -9.95 17.13 -18.36
C LEU A 403 -11.15 16.82 -19.27
N GLN A 404 -12.02 15.89 -18.85
CA GLN A 404 -13.28 15.57 -19.52
C GLN A 404 -14.47 16.46 -19.08
N LYS A 405 -14.22 17.51 -18.29
CA LYS A 405 -15.26 18.40 -17.70
C LYS A 405 -16.32 17.65 -16.88
N LYS A 406 -15.95 16.51 -16.30
CA LYS A 406 -16.79 15.71 -15.40
C LYS A 406 -16.39 15.96 -13.95
N SER A 407 -17.34 15.75 -13.03
CA SER A 407 -17.04 15.81 -11.59
C SER A 407 -15.99 14.75 -11.21
N PRO A 408 -14.93 15.10 -10.48
CA PRO A 408 -13.94 14.13 -10.00
C PRO A 408 -14.54 13.13 -9.00
N PHE A 409 -15.67 13.47 -8.37
CA PHE A 409 -16.38 12.63 -7.39
C PHE A 409 -17.44 11.71 -8.00
N GLY A 410 -17.61 11.71 -9.33
CA GLY A 410 -18.50 10.78 -10.04
C GLY A 410 -17.95 9.35 -10.08
N GLY A 411 -18.79 8.34 -10.33
CA GLY A 411 -18.33 6.95 -10.53
C GLY A 411 -18.02 6.64 -12.00
N ASP A 412 -16.95 5.88 -12.27
CA ASP A 412 -16.68 5.26 -13.57
C ASP A 412 -15.87 3.95 -13.42
N ARG A 413 -15.65 3.22 -14.52
CA ARG A 413 -14.81 2.00 -14.57
C ARG A 413 -13.33 2.27 -14.87
N GLY A 414 -12.89 3.52 -14.77
CA GLY A 414 -11.54 3.87 -15.22
C GLY A 414 -10.44 3.66 -14.18
N HIS A 415 -10.79 3.18 -12.97
CA HIS A 415 -9.86 2.83 -11.91
C HIS A 415 -9.02 1.59 -12.24
N LEU A 416 -7.81 1.51 -11.70
CA LEU A 416 -6.83 0.46 -11.97
C LEU A 416 -7.38 -0.96 -11.74
N HIS A 417 -8.15 -1.16 -10.67
CA HIS A 417 -8.70 -2.48 -10.34
C HIS A 417 -9.72 -2.98 -11.38
N HIS A 418 -10.50 -2.09 -12.00
CA HIS A 418 -11.38 -2.45 -13.12
C HIS A 418 -10.57 -2.82 -14.35
N ARG A 419 -9.52 -2.04 -14.68
CA ARG A 419 -8.64 -2.34 -15.81
C ARG A 419 -7.97 -3.71 -15.67
N LEU A 420 -7.54 -4.07 -14.46
CA LEU A 420 -6.97 -5.39 -14.19
C LEU A 420 -7.99 -6.52 -14.41
N ILE A 421 -9.25 -6.33 -13.98
CA ILE A 421 -10.33 -7.28 -14.29
C ILE A 421 -10.58 -7.36 -15.80
N ASP A 422 -10.64 -6.23 -16.50
CA ASP A 422 -10.89 -6.18 -17.95
C ASP A 422 -9.75 -6.86 -18.74
N LEU A 423 -8.54 -6.93 -18.16
CA LEU A 423 -7.39 -7.71 -18.66
C LEU A 423 -7.46 -9.22 -18.33
N GLY A 424 -8.53 -9.68 -17.67
CA GLY A 424 -8.76 -11.09 -17.34
C GLY A 424 -8.33 -11.52 -15.94
N TRP A 425 -7.98 -10.60 -15.04
CA TRP A 425 -7.61 -10.96 -13.67
C TRP A 425 -8.83 -11.36 -12.84
N SER A 426 -8.66 -12.38 -12.00
CA SER A 426 -9.66 -12.74 -11.00
C SER A 426 -9.63 -11.75 -9.83
N LYS A 427 -10.78 -11.50 -9.20
CA LYS A 427 -10.91 -10.60 -8.04
C LYS A 427 -9.87 -10.88 -6.92
N PRO A 428 -9.62 -12.14 -6.50
CA PRO A 428 -8.59 -12.44 -5.50
C PRO A 428 -7.18 -12.03 -5.94
N LYS A 429 -6.83 -12.19 -7.23
CA LYS A 429 -5.52 -11.78 -7.75
C LYS A 429 -5.35 -10.27 -7.66
N VAL A 430 -6.38 -9.50 -7.99
CA VAL A 430 -6.35 -8.03 -7.85
C VAL A 430 -6.23 -7.63 -6.38
N ALA A 431 -6.99 -8.25 -5.48
CA ALA A 431 -6.87 -7.99 -4.04
C ALA A 431 -5.46 -8.26 -3.51
N MET A 432 -4.89 -9.44 -3.81
CA MET A 432 -3.53 -9.81 -3.41
C MET A 432 -2.46 -8.89 -3.99
N PHE A 433 -2.64 -8.40 -5.22
CA PHE A 433 -1.74 -7.41 -5.81
C PHE A 433 -1.69 -6.12 -4.98
N TYR A 434 -2.84 -5.58 -4.58
CA TYR A 434 -2.87 -4.39 -3.72
C TYR A 434 -2.23 -4.67 -2.36
N TRP A 435 -2.50 -5.82 -1.75
CA TRP A 435 -1.94 -6.18 -0.45
C TRP A 435 -0.40 -6.27 -0.51
N LEU A 436 0.12 -7.03 -1.48
CA LEU A 436 1.56 -7.23 -1.64
C LEU A 436 2.29 -5.94 -1.99
N ALA A 437 1.73 -5.14 -2.90
CA ALA A 437 2.34 -3.87 -3.27
C ALA A 437 2.35 -2.88 -2.10
N THR A 438 1.24 -2.75 -1.35
CA THR A 438 1.19 -1.94 -0.14
C THR A 438 2.19 -2.42 0.92
N ALA A 439 2.35 -3.74 1.10
CA ALA A 439 3.33 -4.30 2.04
C ALA A 439 4.77 -3.99 1.63
N ILE A 440 5.10 -4.17 0.35
CA ILE A 440 6.45 -3.90 -0.19
C ILE A 440 6.77 -2.40 -0.08
N LEU A 441 5.85 -1.53 -0.53
CA LEU A 441 6.03 -0.09 -0.45
C LEU A 441 6.10 0.41 1.00
N GLY A 442 5.32 -0.20 1.90
CA GLY A 442 5.37 0.13 3.31
C GLY A 442 6.63 -0.33 4.02
N LEU A 443 7.19 -1.48 3.61
CA LEU A 443 8.51 -1.90 4.08
C LEU A 443 9.58 -0.88 3.67
N PHE A 444 9.56 -0.41 2.42
CA PHE A 444 10.47 0.65 1.97
C PHE A 444 10.29 1.94 2.77
N ALA A 445 9.04 2.29 3.12
CA ALA A 445 8.76 3.52 3.87
C ALA A 445 9.24 3.47 5.33
N VAL A 446 9.13 2.32 6.03
CA VAL A 446 9.54 2.16 7.44
C VAL A 446 11.06 2.05 7.60
N VAL A 447 11.70 1.43 6.61
CA VAL A 447 13.16 1.25 6.59
C VAL A 447 13.89 2.59 6.37
N GLY A 448 13.22 3.61 5.84
CA GLY A 448 13.80 4.95 5.65
C GLY A 448 14.07 5.71 6.94
N ASN A 449 15.11 6.55 6.94
CA ASN A 449 15.40 7.52 8.01
C ASN A 449 14.88 8.90 7.60
N GLU A 450 14.28 9.62 8.56
CA GLU A 450 13.58 10.90 8.36
C GLU A 450 14.51 12.06 7.97
N SER A 451 15.83 11.91 8.13
CA SER A 451 16.84 12.93 7.81
C SER A 451 17.11 13.12 6.31
N ASP A 452 16.60 12.23 5.45
CA ASP A 452 17.06 12.11 4.07
C ASP A 452 15.92 12.30 3.05
N ALA A 453 15.34 13.50 2.99
CA ALA A 453 14.24 13.83 2.08
C ALA A 453 14.57 13.53 0.60
N ASP A 454 15.83 13.68 0.19
CA ASP A 454 16.32 13.35 -1.15
C ASP A 454 16.27 11.83 -1.45
N ILE A 455 16.53 11.00 -0.45
CA ILE A 455 16.51 9.54 -0.57
C ILE A 455 15.06 9.04 -0.60
N ASP A 456 14.12 9.74 0.04
CA ASP A 456 12.70 9.41 -0.01
C ASP A 456 12.07 9.66 -1.39
N VAL A 457 12.56 10.66 -2.14
CA VAL A 457 12.18 10.86 -3.56
C VAL A 457 12.66 9.70 -4.43
N ILE A 458 13.88 9.21 -4.19
CA ILE A 458 14.44 8.07 -4.91
C ILE A 458 13.68 6.78 -4.56
N ARG A 459 13.34 6.56 -3.29
CA ARG A 459 12.50 5.43 -2.83
C ARG A 459 11.10 5.49 -3.46
N LEU A 460 10.50 6.67 -3.53
CA LEU A 460 9.22 6.90 -4.22
C LEU A 460 9.34 6.62 -5.71
N GLY A 461 10.41 7.10 -6.36
CA GLY A 461 10.71 6.82 -7.77
C GLY A 461 10.87 5.33 -8.06
N VAL A 462 11.65 4.62 -7.24
CA VAL A 462 11.83 3.16 -7.35
C VAL A 462 10.52 2.42 -7.08
N GLY A 463 9.74 2.82 -6.08
CA GLY A 463 8.43 2.24 -5.79
C GLY A 463 7.46 2.41 -6.96
N ILE A 464 7.42 3.59 -7.56
CA ILE A 464 6.62 3.88 -8.76
C ILE A 464 7.11 3.03 -9.94
N VAL A 465 8.42 2.94 -10.18
CA VAL A 465 9.00 2.10 -11.25
C VAL A 465 8.68 0.63 -11.01
N CYS A 466 8.77 0.12 -9.79
CA CYS A 466 8.40 -1.25 -9.45
C CYS A 466 6.91 -1.52 -9.71
N VAL A 467 6.03 -0.58 -9.33
CA VAL A 467 4.59 -0.68 -9.63
C VAL A 467 4.34 -0.63 -11.12
N VAL A 468 4.98 0.27 -11.87
CA VAL A 468 4.83 0.39 -13.33
C VAL A 468 5.36 -0.87 -14.04
N VAL A 469 6.49 -1.41 -13.60
CA VAL A 469 7.07 -2.66 -14.13
C VAL A 469 6.16 -3.84 -13.80
N LEU A 470 5.66 -3.95 -12.57
CA LEU A 470 4.67 -4.97 -12.19
C LEU A 470 3.43 -4.86 -13.09
N LEU A 471 2.86 -3.67 -13.24
CA LEU A 471 1.70 -3.43 -14.10
C LEU A 471 1.98 -3.79 -15.56
N ASN A 472 3.14 -3.45 -16.10
CA ASN A 472 3.52 -3.78 -17.48
C ASN A 472 3.71 -5.29 -17.69
N LEU A 473 4.43 -5.98 -16.80
CA LEU A 473 4.61 -7.44 -16.85
C LEU A 473 3.28 -8.19 -16.75
N ILE A 474 2.36 -7.65 -15.96
CA ILE A 474 1.01 -8.17 -15.76
C ILE A 474 0.14 -7.97 -17.02
N VAL A 475 0.19 -6.77 -17.61
CA VAL A 475 -0.56 -6.42 -18.84
C VAL A 475 -0.07 -7.25 -20.03
N GLU A 476 1.24 -7.44 -20.18
CA GLU A 476 1.81 -8.27 -21.26
C GLU A 476 1.41 -9.74 -21.14
N ARG A 477 1.42 -10.30 -19.92
CA ARG A 477 0.95 -11.68 -19.69
C ARG A 477 -0.55 -11.82 -19.99
N GLY A 478 -1.36 -10.84 -19.60
CA GLY A 478 -2.81 -10.81 -19.89
C GLY A 478 -3.11 -10.78 -21.39
N LYS A 479 -2.43 -9.90 -22.14
CA LYS A 479 -2.53 -9.86 -23.61
C LYS A 479 -2.11 -11.17 -24.26
N THR A 480 -1.02 -11.79 -23.78
CA THR A 480 -0.52 -13.06 -24.31
C THR A 480 -1.51 -14.20 -24.08
N GLN A 481 -2.15 -14.27 -22.91
CA GLN A 481 -3.19 -15.26 -22.61
C GLN A 481 -4.44 -15.06 -23.46
N LEU A 482 -4.91 -13.80 -23.63
CA LEU A 482 -6.04 -13.49 -24.50
C LEU A 482 -5.76 -13.86 -25.96
N LEU A 483 -4.55 -13.59 -26.45
CA LEU A 483 -4.12 -13.98 -27.79
C LEU A 483 -4.06 -15.51 -27.95
N GLN A 484 -3.58 -16.24 -26.93
CA GLN A 484 -3.56 -17.72 -26.95
C GLN A 484 -4.97 -18.31 -26.93
N VAL A 485 -5.90 -17.76 -26.14
CA VAL A 485 -7.30 -18.19 -26.11
C VAL A 485 -8.01 -17.86 -27.44
N ALA A 486 -7.77 -16.67 -28.00
CA ALA A 486 -8.29 -16.30 -29.32
C ALA A 486 -7.75 -17.23 -30.41
N LYS A 487 -6.46 -17.58 -30.37
CA LYS A 487 -5.84 -18.54 -31.28
C LYS A 487 -6.44 -19.95 -31.13
N LYS A 488 -6.62 -20.44 -29.90
CA LYS A 488 -7.27 -21.73 -29.62
C LYS A 488 -8.72 -21.78 -30.11
N ARG A 489 -9.49 -20.70 -29.92
CA ARG A 489 -10.87 -20.58 -30.41
C ARG A 489 -10.94 -20.48 -31.94
N ARG A 490 -9.94 -19.89 -32.58
CA ARG A 490 -9.84 -19.84 -34.05
C ARG A 490 -9.53 -21.22 -34.62
N LEU A 491 -8.57 -21.93 -34.03
CA LEU A 491 -8.23 -23.31 -34.39
C LEU A 491 -9.39 -24.30 -34.13
N ALA A 492 -10.15 -24.11 -33.05
CA ALA A 492 -11.35 -24.91 -32.77
C ALA A 492 -12.56 -24.57 -33.66
N LYS A 493 -12.48 -23.50 -34.47
CA LYS A 493 -13.52 -23.08 -35.43
C LYS A 493 -13.15 -23.38 -36.88
N GLU A 494 -11.94 -23.86 -37.16
CA GLU A 494 -11.56 -24.36 -38.47
C GLU A 494 -12.14 -25.79 -38.60
N PRO A 495 -13.12 -26.03 -39.50
CA PRO A 495 -13.57 -27.38 -39.78
C PRO A 495 -12.56 -28.04 -40.72
N GLY A 496 -12.00 -29.18 -40.31
CA GLY A 496 -11.27 -30.08 -41.21
C GLY A 496 -9.81 -30.30 -40.86
N SER A 497 -9.55 -31.25 -39.97
CA SER A 497 -8.43 -32.19 -40.13
C SER A 497 -8.79 -33.50 -39.40
N ASP A 498 -9.96 -34.05 -39.69
CA ASP A 498 -10.11 -35.50 -39.63
C ASP A 498 -9.33 -36.02 -40.84
N GLU A 499 -8.07 -36.39 -40.61
CA GLU A 499 -7.35 -37.27 -41.51
C GLU A 499 -8.15 -38.57 -41.59
N SER A 500 -8.86 -38.73 -42.70
CA SER A 500 -9.32 -40.01 -43.20
C SER A 500 -8.11 -40.91 -43.43
N PHE A 501 -7.74 -41.69 -42.40
CA PHE A 501 -7.01 -42.93 -42.60
C PHE A 501 -8.02 -43.98 -43.08
N GLU A 502 -8.27 -44.01 -44.39
CA GLU A 502 -8.79 -45.18 -45.08
C GLU A 502 -7.95 -45.42 -46.35
N ASN A 503 -7.35 -46.61 -46.36
CA ASN A 503 -6.61 -47.35 -47.40
C ASN A 503 -5.12 -47.04 -47.60
#